data_AF-A0A933FJ82-F1
#
_entry.id   AF-A0A933FJ82-F1
#
_cell.length_a   1.000
_cell.length_b   1.000
_cell.length_c   1.000
_cell.angle_alpha   90.00
_cell.angle_beta   90.00
_cell.angle_gamma   90.00
#
_symmetry.space_group_name_H-M   'P 1'
#
loop_
_entity.id
_entity.type
_entity.pdbx_description
1 polymer ?
#
loop_
_entity_poly.entity_id
_entity_poly.type
_entity_poly.pdbx_seq_one_letter_code
_entity_poly.pdbx_strand_id
1 'polypeptide(L)' 'MEPTLQTLDTALDEIRPALKRDGGDVEVVGFEDGVVKVRLRGACGHCGFSAVTLKFGIEKVLKEKVPGVLRVESVK' A
#
# COMPACT_ATOMS: atom_id res chain seq x y z
N MET A 1 -6.81 19.46 -4.66
CA MET A 1 -7.64 18.26 -4.46
C MET A 1 -6.79 17.32 -3.64
N GLU A 2 -7.02 17.23 -2.33
CA GLU A 2 -6.26 16.33 -1.45
C GLU A 2 -6.78 14.90 -1.62
N PRO A 3 -5.89 13.90 -1.76
CA PRO A 3 -6.33 12.51 -1.76
C PRO A 3 -6.81 12.14 -0.36
N THR A 4 -8.09 11.80 -0.26
CA THR A 4 -8.68 11.32 1.00
C THR A 4 -8.34 9.85 1.21
N LEU A 5 -8.42 9.40 2.47
CA LEU A 5 -8.22 7.99 2.84
C LEU A 5 -9.10 7.03 2.02
N GLN A 6 -10.32 7.47 1.66
CA GLN A 6 -11.22 6.71 0.79
C GLN A 6 -10.64 6.44 -0.60
N THR A 7 -9.99 7.42 -1.21
CA THR A 7 -9.36 7.26 -2.54
C THR A 7 -8.22 6.25 -2.47
N LEU A 8 -7.40 6.33 -1.42
CA LEU A 8 -6.29 5.40 -1.18
C LEU A 8 -6.82 3.99 -0.93
N ASP A 9 -7.84 3.84 -0.08
CA ASP A 9 -8.46 2.54 0.20
C ASP A 9 -9.10 1.93 -1.06
N THR A 10 -9.79 2.73 -1.87
CA THR A 10 -10.39 2.28 -3.13
C THR A 10 -9.31 1.84 -4.13
N ALA A 11 -8.21 2.59 -4.24
CA ALA A 11 -7.08 2.22 -5.08
C ALA A 11 -6.44 0.89 -4.64
N LEU A 12 -6.41 0.65 -3.33
CA LEU A 12 -5.91 -0.59 -2.76
C LEU A 12 -6.89 -1.76 -2.91
N ASP A 13 -8.21 -1.51 -2.91
CA ASP A 13 -9.22 -2.56 -3.04
C ASP A 13 -9.04 -3.38 -4.33
N GLU A 14 -8.60 -2.74 -5.41
CA GLU A 14 -8.29 -3.43 -6.67
C GLU A 14 -7.07 -4.36 -6.58
N ILE A 15 -6.10 -4.07 -5.70
CA ILE A 15 -4.91 -4.89 -5.50
C ILE A 15 -5.01 -5.81 -4.27
N ARG A 16 -5.92 -5.57 -3.33
CA ARG A 16 -6.23 -6.45 -2.20
C ARG A 16 -6.41 -7.92 -2.61
N PRO A 17 -7.14 -8.28 -3.69
CA PRO A 17 -7.23 -9.68 -4.11
C PRO A 17 -5.87 -10.23 -4.56
N ALA A 18 -5.02 -9.44 -5.23
CA ALA A 18 -3.67 -9.86 -5.60
C ALA A 18 -2.77 -10.02 -4.37
N LEU A 19 -2.84 -9.09 -3.42
CA LEU A 19 -2.10 -9.15 -2.15
C LEU A 19 -2.51 -10.38 -1.32
N LYS A 20 -3.82 -10.65 -1.21
CA LYS A 20 -4.35 -11.82 -0.50
C LYS A 20 -3.92 -13.13 -1.14
N ARG A 21 -3.81 -13.19 -2.48
CA ARG A 21 -3.26 -14.37 -3.20
C ARG A 21 -1.79 -14.62 -2.85
N ASP A 22 -1.03 -13.56 -2.61
CA ASP A 22 0.36 -13.61 -2.14
C ASP A 22 0.46 -13.91 -0.62
N GLY A 23 -0.68 -14.02 0.07
CA GLY A 23 -0.75 -14.21 1.53
C GLY A 23 -0.52 -12.93 2.33
N GLY A 24 -0.55 -11.76 1.67
CA GLY A 24 -0.42 -10.43 2.25
C GLY A 24 -1.73 -9.65 2.25
N ASP A 25 -1.74 -8.53 2.96
CA ASP A 25 -2.84 -7.57 3.07
C ASP A 25 -2.23 -6.20 3.40
N VAL A 26 -2.94 -5.13 3.10
CA VAL A 26 -2.47 -3.75 3.29
C VAL A 26 -3.63 -2.86 3.71
N GLU A 27 -3.37 -2.02 4.70
CA GLU A 27 -4.34 -1.08 5.25
C GLU A 27 -3.72 0.33 5.26
N VAL A 28 -4.46 1.35 4.83
CA VAL A 28 -3.98 2.74 4.90
C VAL A 28 -4.26 3.26 6.29
N VAL A 29 -3.22 3.71 6.98
CA VAL A 29 -3.34 4.28 8.32
C VAL A 29 -3.30 5.81 8.30
N GLY A 30 -2.79 6.41 7.22
CA GLY A 30 -2.70 7.87 7.13
C GLY A 30 -2.09 8.34 5.83
N PHE A 31 -2.26 9.63 5.55
CA PHE A 31 -1.59 10.35 4.48
C PHE A 31 -1.19 11.73 4.99
N GLU A 32 0.10 12.05 4.93
CA GLU A 32 0.65 13.32 5.38
C GLU A 32 1.76 13.77 4.42
N ASP A 33 1.71 15.02 3.96
CA ASP A 33 2.76 15.65 3.16
C ASP A 33 3.19 14.83 1.91
N GLY A 34 2.23 14.18 1.24
CA GLY A 34 2.53 13.30 0.10
C GLY A 34 3.06 11.92 0.49
N VAL A 35 3.20 11.61 1.78
CA VAL A 35 3.61 10.29 2.27
C VAL A 35 2.38 9.49 2.70
N VAL A 36 2.12 8.38 2.02
CA VAL A 36 1.07 7.43 2.40
C VAL A 36 1.64 6.47 3.43
N LYS A 37 1.07 6.45 4.63
CA LYS A 37 1.38 5.48 5.67
C LYS A 37 0.46 4.28 5.50
N VAL A 38 1.04 3.12 5.24
CA VAL A 38 0.34 1.85 5.09
C VAL A 38 0.81 0.85 6.14
N ARG A 39 -0.07 -0.04 6.55
CA ARG A 39 0.22 -1.15 7.44
C ARG A 39 0.06 -2.45 6.65
N LEU A 40 1.16 -3.17 6.49
CA LEU A 40 1.16 -4.47 5.82
C LEU A 40 0.77 -5.55 6.84
N ARG A 41 -0.24 -6.35 6.52
CA ARG A 41 -0.73 -7.47 7.34
C ARG A 41 -0.63 -8.76 6.53
N GLY A 42 0.21 -9.72 6.90
CA GLY A 42 0.16 -11.04 6.25
C GLY A 42 1.47 -11.82 6.23
N ALA A 43 1.35 -13.08 5.79
CA ALA A 43 2.16 -14.24 6.15
C ALA A 43 3.58 -14.31 5.54
N CYS A 44 4.12 -13.26 4.94
CA CYS A 44 5.52 -13.25 4.47
C CYS A 44 6.52 -12.76 5.54
N GLY A 45 6.26 -13.07 6.82
CA GLY A 45 7.23 -12.91 7.90
C GLY A 45 8.45 -13.84 7.79
N HIS A 46 8.44 -14.81 6.85
CA HIS A 46 9.47 -15.85 6.76
C HIS A 46 10.39 -15.75 5.53
N CYS A 47 10.10 -14.89 4.55
CA CYS A 47 10.97 -14.66 3.38
C CYS A 47 11.08 -13.15 3.14
N GLY A 48 12.17 -12.53 3.59
CA GLY A 48 12.41 -11.09 3.49
C GLY A 48 12.36 -10.50 2.07
N PHE A 49 12.34 -11.36 1.04
CA PHE A 49 12.23 -10.98 -0.36
C PHE A 49 10.81 -10.55 -0.78
N SER A 50 9.75 -11.20 -0.27
CA SER A 50 8.38 -10.92 -0.72
C SER A 50 7.84 -9.59 -0.20
N ALA A 51 8.25 -9.16 1.00
CA ALA A 51 7.82 -7.88 1.56
C ALA A 51 8.26 -6.67 0.72
N VAL A 52 9.48 -6.73 0.15
CA VAL A 52 10.01 -5.68 -0.72
C VAL A 52 9.24 -5.62 -2.04
N THR A 53 8.99 -6.78 -2.67
CA THR A 53 8.24 -6.86 -3.93
C THR A 53 6.79 -6.39 -3.78
N LEU A 54 6.12 -6.80 -2.69
CA LEU A 54 4.76 -6.36 -2.36
C LEU A 54 4.70 -4.84 -2.17
N LYS A 55 5.64 -4.28 -1.38
CA LYS A 55 5.71 -2.83 -1.15
C LYS A 55 5.90 -2.05 -2.46
N PHE A 56 6.76 -2.53 -3.36
CA PHE A 56 6.99 -1.90 -4.66
C PHE A 56 5.73 -1.90 -5.55
N GLY A 57 4.99 -3.01 -5.58
CA GLY A 57 3.73 -3.10 -6.31
C GLY A 57 2.69 -2.09 -5.80
N ILE A 58 2.53 -2.01 -4.47
CA ILE A 58 1.61 -1.09 -3.81
C ILE A 58 1.99 0.37 -4.07
N GLU A 59 3.28 0.72 -3.92
CA GLU A 59 3.76 2.08 -4.17
C GLU A 59 3.52 2.51 -5.61
N LYS A 60 3.79 1.64 -6.58
CA LYS A 60 3.59 1.95 -8.00
C LYS A 60 2.13 2.23 -8.30
N VAL A 61 1.23 1.37 -7.82
CA VAL A 61 -0.22 1.51 -8.04
C VAL A 61 -0.76 2.78 -7.38
N LEU A 62 -0.33 3.07 -6.15
CA LEU A 62 -0.73 4.28 -5.43
C LEU A 62 -0.27 5.55 -6.15
N LYS A 63 0.97 5.59 -6.64
CA LYS A 63 1.48 6.73 -7.44
C LYS A 63 0.74 6.91 -8.75
N GLU A 64 0.33 5.82 -9.39
CA GLU A 64 -0.36 5.85 -10.68
C GLU A 64 -1.83 6.24 -10.53
N LYS A 65 -2.52 5.72 -9.51
CA LYS A 65 -3.93 6.01 -9.23
C LYS A 65 -4.17 7.32 -8.48
N VAL A 66 -3.24 7.73 -7.64
CA VAL A 66 -3.41 8.85 -6.73
C VAL A 66 -2.34 9.91 -7.00
N PRO A 67 -2.65 10.91 -7.85
CA PRO A 67 -1.76 12.03 -8.09
C PRO A 67 -1.60 12.84 -6.79
N GLY A 68 -0.40 12.85 -6.24
CA GLY A 68 -0.08 13.46 -4.94
C GLY A 68 0.70 12.55 -3.99
N VAL A 69 0.84 11.26 -4.31
CA VAL A 69 1.69 10.33 -3.56
C VAL A 69 3.16 10.52 -3.98
N LEU A 70 3.99 10.99 -3.05
CA LEU A 70 5.44 11.09 -3.18
C LEU A 70 6.13 9.78 -2.79
N ARG A 71 5.73 9.21 -1.65
CA ARG A 71 6.32 7.98 -1.08
C ARG A 71 5.30 7.16 -0.32
N VAL A 72 5.56 5.85 -0.23
CA VAL A 72 4.78 4.94 0.62
C VAL A 72 5.66 4.44 1.77
N GLU A 73 5.20 4.66 2.99
CA GLU A 73 5.87 4.25 4.21
C GLU A 73 5.07 3.14 4.90
N SER A 74 5.75 2.03 5.18
CA SER A 74 5.16 0.88 5.86
C SER A 74 5.39 1.00 7.36
N VAL A 75 4.32 1.22 8.12
CA VAL A 75 4.35 1.26 9.59
C VAL A 75 4.20 -0.14 10.18
N LYS A 76 4.84 -0.40 11.33
CA LYS A 76 4.80 -1.68 12.07
C LYS A 76 3.54 -1.78 12.93
#